data_AF-A0A1B1KCY9-F1
#
_entry.id   AF-A0A1B1KCY9-F1
#
_cell.length_a   1.000
_cell.length_b   1.000
_cell.length_c   1.000
_cell.angle_alpha   90.00
_cell.angle_beta   90.00
_cell.angle_gamma   90.00
#
_symmetry.space_group_name_H-M   'P 1'
#
loop_
_entity.id
_entity.type
_entity.pdbx_description
1 polymer ?
#
loop_
_entity_poly.entity_id
_entity_poly.type
_entity_poly.pdbx_seq_one_letter_code
_entity_poly.pdbx_strand_id
1 'polypeptide(L)'
;MFKVTKLVHLAADADVTAGAALAGRLHEVAAPSARRVLVEPALPGGINGGDVIAHLHFDDESHWRAVEPDITAPLCAPEIRHIDSVGYTGAPTPGPGRFEPTAYRTLFVSVDDSVDPAVVERFESETRTMPTHVWEQEYANLDGLLGPYMTHPYHWAHIDRWFDPERGPRIVTRLCHSFCAIDGPTITVAAPATPR
;
A
#
# COMPACT_ATOMS: atom_id res chain seq x y z
N MET A 1 13.59 9.41 -3.11
CA MET A 1 12.18 9.45 -2.72
C MET A 1 11.90 8.29 -1.77
N PHE A 2 11.61 8.63 -0.52
CA PHE A 2 11.19 7.70 0.52
C PHE A 2 9.66 7.75 0.65
N LYS A 3 9.03 6.60 0.85
CA LYS A 3 7.56 6.47 0.94
C LYS A 3 7.21 5.84 2.27
N VAL A 4 6.12 6.31 2.87
CA VAL A 4 5.54 5.70 4.07
C VAL A 4 4.08 5.43 3.79
N THR A 5 3.66 4.18 3.99
CA THR A 5 2.26 3.80 3.92
C THR A 5 1.81 3.30 5.30
N LYS A 6 0.64 3.76 5.73
CA LYS A 6 -0.04 3.36 6.97
C LYS A 6 -1.45 2.91 6.64
N LEU A 7 -1.84 1.76 7.18
CA LEU A 7 -3.21 1.27 7.21
C LEU A 7 -3.68 1.37 8.65
N VAL A 8 -4.58 2.32 8.92
CA VAL A 8 -5.08 2.59 10.26
C VAL A 8 -6.39 1.84 10.45
N HIS A 9 -6.47 1.05 11.51
CA HIS A 9 -7.67 0.31 11.90
C HIS A 9 -8.28 0.98 13.11
N LEU A 10 -9.54 1.37 12.99
CA LEU A 10 -10.32 1.97 14.05
C LEU A 10 -10.89 0.89 14.99
N ALA A 11 -11.30 1.32 16.17
CA ALA A 11 -12.06 0.50 17.10
C ALA A 11 -13.44 0.17 16.50
N ALA A 12 -13.99 -0.99 16.85
CA ALA A 12 -15.25 -1.49 16.26
C ALA A 12 -16.47 -0.61 16.60
N ASP A 13 -16.38 0.18 17.66
CA ASP A 13 -17.38 1.13 18.14
C ASP A 13 -17.10 2.58 17.70
N ALA A 14 -16.09 2.80 16.84
CA ALA A 14 -15.82 4.11 16.28
C ALA A 14 -17.00 4.62 15.44
N ASP A 15 -17.23 5.93 15.49
CA ASP A 15 -18.26 6.58 14.69
C ASP A 15 -18.00 6.41 13.18
N VAL A 16 -19.08 6.36 12.39
CA VAL A 16 -19.00 6.17 10.93
C VAL A 16 -18.23 7.29 10.22
N THR A 17 -18.12 8.47 10.84
CA THR A 17 -17.35 9.60 10.31
C THR A 17 -15.89 9.61 10.76
N ALA A 18 -15.51 8.76 11.74
CA ALA A 18 -14.19 8.78 12.36
C ALA A 18 -13.06 8.56 11.35
N GLY A 19 -13.25 7.68 10.36
CA GLY A 19 -12.29 7.45 9.29
C GLY A 19 -12.04 8.71 8.44
N ALA A 20 -13.11 9.37 7.99
CA ALA A 20 -13.01 10.60 7.21
C ALA A 20 -12.39 11.75 8.04
N ALA A 21 -12.79 11.88 9.31
CA ALA A 21 -12.23 12.88 10.21
C ALA A 21 -10.73 12.65 10.48
N LEU A 22 -10.31 11.40 10.67
CA LEU A 22 -8.91 11.03 10.82
C LEU A 22 -8.12 11.30 9.53
N ALA A 23 -8.69 10.96 8.36
CA ALA A 23 -8.06 11.23 7.07
C ALA A 23 -7.78 12.73 6.88
N GLY A 24 -8.75 13.59 7.20
CA GLY A 24 -8.59 15.05 7.18
C GLY A 24 -7.45 15.53 8.09
N ARG A 25 -7.42 15.09 9.35
CA ARG A 25 -6.33 15.47 10.29
C ARG A 25 -4.96 15.04 9.81
N LEU A 26 -4.83 13.80 9.32
CA LEU A 26 -3.56 13.28 8.80
C LEU A 26 -3.11 14.03 7.54
N HIS A 27 -4.04 14.38 6.65
CA HIS A 27 -3.75 15.20 5.48
C HIS A 27 -3.22 16.58 5.90
N GLU A 28 -3.92 17.28 6.81
CA GLU A 28 -3.54 18.61 7.30
C GLU A 28 -2.12 18.64 7.88
N VAL A 29 -1.75 17.61 8.66
CA VAL A 29 -0.42 17.49 9.26
C VAL A 29 0.65 17.13 8.23
N ALA A 30 0.35 16.27 7.25
CA ALA A 30 1.34 15.80 6.29
C ALA A 30 1.60 16.79 5.13
N ALA A 31 0.58 17.53 4.70
CA ALA A 31 0.61 18.40 3.52
C ALA A 31 1.75 19.44 3.49
N PRO A 32 2.15 20.07 4.62
CA PRO A 32 3.25 21.05 4.61
C PRO A 32 4.64 20.47 4.34
N SER A 33 4.84 19.15 4.53
CA SER A 33 6.18 18.54 4.54
C SER A 33 6.35 17.37 3.60
N ALA A 34 5.26 16.67 3.25
CA ALA A 34 5.30 15.61 2.28
C ALA A 34 5.25 16.19 0.85
N ARG A 35 6.04 15.61 -0.07
CA ARG A 35 5.98 15.92 -1.50
C ARG A 35 4.65 15.49 -2.12
N ARG A 36 4.06 14.46 -1.54
CA ARG A 36 2.77 13.91 -1.96
C ARG A 36 2.04 13.32 -0.77
N VAL A 37 0.74 13.57 -0.73
CA VAL A 37 -0.16 13.11 0.31
C VAL A 37 -1.35 12.44 -0.35
N LEU A 38 -1.53 11.16 -0.08
CA LEU A 38 -2.79 10.45 -0.30
C LEU A 38 -3.26 9.98 1.08
N VAL A 39 -4.35 10.54 1.57
CA VAL A 39 -4.97 10.08 2.82
C VAL A 39 -6.46 9.98 2.60
N GLU A 40 -6.96 8.75 2.53
CA GLU A 40 -8.34 8.47 2.16
C GLU A 40 -8.91 7.32 3.00
N PRO A 41 -10.24 7.31 3.25
CA PRO A 41 -10.91 6.11 3.73
C PRO A 41 -10.63 4.92 2.81
N ALA A 42 -10.35 3.76 3.39
CA ALA A 42 -10.20 2.53 2.64
C ALA A 42 -11.56 2.07 2.10
N LEU A 43 -11.58 1.54 0.89
CA LEU A 43 -12.78 0.93 0.31
C LEU A 43 -12.97 -0.50 0.85
N PRO A 44 -14.23 -0.97 0.95
CA PRO A 44 -14.51 -2.32 1.42
C PRO A 44 -14.01 -3.39 0.44
N GLY A 45 -13.73 -4.59 0.96
CA GLY A 45 -13.29 -5.75 0.17
C GLY A 45 -11.79 -6.05 0.26
N GLY A 46 -11.03 -5.24 0.99
CA GLY A 46 -9.64 -5.52 1.36
C GLY A 46 -9.50 -6.61 2.43
N ILE A 47 -8.32 -7.22 2.51
CA ILE A 47 -7.94 -8.16 3.59
C ILE A 47 -7.07 -7.39 4.56
N ASN A 48 -7.49 -7.21 5.82
CA ASN A 48 -6.80 -6.34 6.78
C ASN A 48 -6.50 -4.95 6.19
N GLY A 49 -7.42 -4.39 5.40
CA GLY A 49 -7.19 -3.16 4.63
C GLY A 49 -7.05 -1.89 5.47
N GLY A 50 -7.45 -1.94 6.74
CA GLY A 50 -7.65 -0.75 7.56
C GLY A 50 -8.91 0.01 7.14
N ASP A 51 -9.22 1.05 7.90
CA ASP A 51 -10.32 1.99 7.65
C ASP A 51 -9.83 3.26 6.96
N VAL A 52 -8.55 3.60 7.12
CA VAL A 52 -7.89 4.74 6.47
C VAL A 52 -6.54 4.31 5.91
N ILE A 53 -6.26 4.70 4.66
CA ILE A 53 -4.95 4.58 4.01
C ILE A 53 -4.28 5.94 4.06
N ALA A 54 -3.08 6.03 4.62
CA ALA A 54 -2.20 7.19 4.48
C ALA A 54 -0.93 6.78 3.75
N HIS A 55 -0.74 7.29 2.53
CA HIS A 55 0.40 7.06 1.67
C HIS A 55 1.11 8.40 1.38
N LEU A 56 2.31 8.55 1.94
CA LEU A 56 3.04 9.81 2.03
C LEU A 56 4.41 9.69 1.36
N HIS A 57 4.80 10.69 0.57
CA HIS A 57 6.09 10.71 -0.12
C HIS A 57 6.97 11.82 0.45
N PHE A 58 8.24 11.49 0.68
CA PHE A 58 9.27 12.38 1.17
C PHE A 58 10.50 12.32 0.25
N ASP A 59 11.36 13.33 0.35
CA ASP A 59 12.65 13.34 -0.35
C ASP A 59 13.48 12.10 -0.04
N ASP A 60 13.68 11.88 1.26
CA ASP A 60 14.44 10.81 1.84
C ASP A 60 13.87 10.45 3.22
N GLU A 61 14.47 9.44 3.85
CA GLU A 61 14.03 8.98 5.17
C GLU A 61 14.22 10.06 6.24
N SER A 62 15.25 10.91 6.16
CA SER A 62 15.51 11.93 7.18
C SER A 62 14.41 12.99 7.23
N HIS A 63 13.87 13.38 6.07
CA HIS A 63 12.70 14.26 5.97
C HIS A 63 11.45 13.63 6.61
N TRP A 64 11.24 12.32 6.40
CA TRP A 64 10.17 11.59 7.09
C TRP A 64 10.38 11.61 8.62
N ARG A 65 11.57 11.22 9.09
CA ARG A 65 11.87 11.14 10.54
C ARG A 65 11.70 12.47 11.26
N ALA A 66 11.95 13.59 10.57
CA ALA A 66 11.75 14.92 11.13
C ALA A 66 10.29 15.25 11.46
N VAL A 67 9.33 14.68 10.71
CA VAL A 67 7.88 14.96 10.86
C VAL A 67 7.07 13.78 11.38
N GLU A 68 7.71 12.61 11.55
CA GLU A 68 7.10 11.40 12.08
C GLU A 68 6.35 11.63 13.42
N PRO A 69 6.87 12.40 14.39
CA PRO A 69 6.15 12.68 15.63
C PRO A 69 4.81 13.40 15.41
N ASP A 70 4.79 14.39 14.52
CA ASP A 70 3.59 15.18 14.24
C ASP A 70 2.53 14.31 13.55
N ILE A 71 2.94 13.48 12.60
CA ILE A 71 2.05 12.55 11.89
C ILE A 71 1.57 11.42 12.82
N THR A 72 2.36 11.05 13.83
CA THR A 72 2.00 10.02 14.81
C THR A 72 1.06 10.56 15.89
N ALA A 73 1.07 11.85 16.19
CA ALA A 73 0.23 12.41 17.25
C ALA A 73 -1.29 12.16 17.04
N PRO A 74 -1.89 12.38 15.85
CA PRO A 74 -3.27 11.99 15.58
C PRO A 74 -3.52 10.48 15.66
N LEU A 75 -2.46 9.66 15.55
CA LEU A 75 -2.52 8.21 15.55
C LEU A 75 -2.53 7.58 16.96
N CYS A 76 -2.27 8.38 17.99
CA CYS A 76 -2.36 7.98 19.40
C CYS A 76 -3.77 8.09 19.99
N ALA A 77 -4.76 8.43 19.17
CA ALA A 77 -6.13 8.62 19.60
C ALA A 77 -6.76 7.28 20.05
N PRO A 78 -7.62 7.27 21.09
CA PRO A 78 -8.17 6.03 21.67
C PRO A 78 -9.05 5.24 20.70
N GLU A 79 -9.63 5.90 19.69
CA GLU A 79 -10.39 5.26 18.62
C GLU A 79 -9.52 4.42 17.66
N ILE A 80 -8.18 4.47 17.78
CA ILE A 80 -7.27 3.73 16.91
C ILE A 80 -6.89 2.41 17.60
N ARG A 81 -7.29 1.32 16.97
CA ARG A 81 -7.09 -0.05 17.46
C ARG A 81 -5.74 -0.62 17.05
N HIS A 82 -5.34 -0.40 15.81
CA HIS A 82 -4.16 -1.03 15.22
C HIS A 82 -3.65 -0.23 14.02
N ILE A 83 -2.35 -0.32 13.76
CA ILE A 83 -1.73 0.33 12.60
C ILE A 83 -0.78 -0.68 11.96
N ASP A 84 -0.99 -1.00 10.69
CA ASP A 84 0.02 -1.65 9.86
C ASP A 84 0.79 -0.54 9.11
N SER A 85 2.12 -0.53 9.14
CA SER A 85 2.92 0.53 8.50
C SER A 85 4.20 -0.01 7.89
N VAL A 86 4.60 0.58 6.76
CA VAL A 86 5.87 0.30 6.10
C VAL A 86 6.50 1.60 5.59
N GLY A 87 7.81 1.73 5.76
CA GLY A 87 8.65 2.74 5.12
C GLY A 87 9.54 2.07 4.08
N TYR A 88 9.61 2.61 2.86
CA TYR A 88 10.35 1.98 1.76
C TYR A 88 10.81 2.99 0.70
N THR A 89 11.78 2.57 -0.10
CA THR A 89 12.19 3.25 -1.33
C THR A 89 11.86 2.35 -2.53
N GLY A 90 11.43 2.95 -3.63
CA GLY A 90 11.18 2.19 -4.86
C GLY A 90 10.91 3.10 -6.04
N ALA A 91 11.30 2.63 -7.23
CA ALA A 91 10.97 3.27 -8.50
C ALA A 91 9.76 2.56 -9.12
N PRO A 92 8.72 3.31 -9.53
CA PRO A 92 7.58 2.69 -10.18
C PRO A 92 7.93 2.24 -11.60
N THR A 93 7.33 1.13 -12.01
CA THR A 93 7.45 0.60 -13.37
C THR A 93 6.15 0.87 -14.12
N PRO A 94 6.19 1.47 -15.33
CA PRO A 94 4.98 1.70 -16.12
C PRO A 94 4.25 0.39 -16.42
N GLY A 95 2.94 0.37 -16.18
CA GLY A 95 2.07 -0.73 -16.58
C GLY A 95 1.73 -0.70 -18.08
N PRO A 96 1.16 -1.79 -18.62
CA PRO A 96 0.70 -1.85 -20.00
C PRO A 96 -0.59 -1.04 -20.18
N GLY A 97 -0.47 0.23 -20.55
CA GLY A 97 -1.61 1.10 -20.91
C GLY A 97 -1.49 2.52 -20.34
N ARG A 98 -2.21 3.45 -20.96
CA ARG A 98 -2.43 4.81 -20.41
C ARG A 98 -3.91 4.96 -20.10
N PHE A 99 -4.22 5.19 -18.85
CA PHE A 99 -5.56 5.50 -18.36
C PHE A 99 -5.43 6.49 -17.20
N GLU A 100 -6.50 7.25 -16.93
CA GLU A 100 -6.60 8.05 -15.71
C GLU A 100 -7.04 7.11 -14.58
N PRO A 101 -6.22 6.91 -13.54
CA PRO A 101 -6.52 5.96 -12.48
C PRO A 101 -7.53 6.56 -11.50
N THR A 102 -8.46 5.72 -11.05
CA THR A 102 -9.48 6.10 -10.05
C THR A 102 -9.39 5.27 -8.76
N ALA A 103 -8.53 4.25 -8.74
CA ALA A 103 -8.28 3.45 -7.55
C ALA A 103 -6.77 3.26 -7.32
N TYR A 104 -6.34 3.52 -6.09
CA TYR A 104 -5.01 3.17 -5.59
C TYR A 104 -5.10 1.88 -4.78
N ARG A 105 -4.10 1.01 -4.89
CA ARG A 105 -4.02 -0.27 -4.18
C ARG A 105 -2.63 -0.49 -3.61
N THR A 106 -2.56 -0.99 -2.38
CA THR A 106 -1.31 -1.36 -1.70
C THR A 106 -1.39 -2.77 -1.10
N LEU A 107 -0.24 -3.44 -1.02
CA LEU A 107 -0.08 -4.77 -0.40
C LEU A 107 1.09 -4.77 0.56
N PHE A 108 0.80 -5.15 1.80
CA PHE A 108 1.82 -5.47 2.79
C PHE A 108 1.89 -6.97 2.98
N VAL A 109 3.11 -7.47 3.06
CA VAL A 109 3.41 -8.87 3.32
C VAL A 109 4.48 -8.91 4.40
N SER A 110 4.26 -9.73 5.43
CA SER A 110 5.26 -10.05 6.44
C SER A 110 5.71 -11.50 6.24
N VAL A 111 7.01 -11.71 6.37
CA VAL A 111 7.66 -13.03 6.42
C VAL A 111 8.35 -13.17 7.76
N ASP A 112 8.49 -14.38 8.26
CA ASP A 112 9.21 -14.64 9.51
C ASP A 112 10.72 -14.47 9.32
N ASP A 113 11.40 -13.89 10.31
CA ASP A 113 12.86 -13.65 10.26
C ASP A 113 13.69 -14.95 10.18
N SER A 114 13.09 -16.09 10.53
CA SER A 114 13.73 -17.41 10.41
C SER A 114 13.72 -17.98 8.98
N VAL A 115 12.98 -17.38 8.05
CA VAL A 115 12.92 -17.84 6.66
C VAL A 115 14.26 -17.59 5.98
N ASP A 116 14.75 -18.62 5.28
CA ASP A 116 15.98 -18.52 4.48
C ASP A 116 15.92 -17.33 3.50
N PRO A 117 16.88 -16.39 3.54
CA PRO A 117 16.93 -15.25 2.63
C PRO A 117 16.82 -15.62 1.14
N ALA A 118 17.34 -16.78 0.73
CA ALA A 118 17.22 -17.25 -0.66
C ALA A 118 15.77 -17.58 -1.05
N VAL A 119 14.95 -18.02 -0.08
CA VAL A 119 13.52 -18.26 -0.28
C VAL A 119 12.76 -16.94 -0.36
N VAL A 120 13.13 -15.95 0.46
CA VAL A 120 12.58 -14.59 0.39
C VAL A 120 12.90 -13.95 -0.96
N GLU A 121 14.14 -14.03 -1.42
CA GLU A 121 14.55 -13.50 -2.74
C GLU A 121 13.75 -14.13 -3.88
N ARG A 122 13.53 -15.46 -3.83
CA ARG A 122 12.69 -16.16 -4.81
C ARG A 122 11.24 -15.66 -4.76
N PHE A 123 10.66 -15.50 -3.57
CA PHE A 123 9.33 -14.95 -3.40
C PHE A 123 9.22 -13.55 -4.02
N GLU A 124 10.17 -12.66 -3.73
CA GLU A 124 10.18 -11.32 -4.29
C GLU A 124 10.33 -11.34 -5.81
N SER A 125 11.24 -12.17 -6.34
CA SER A 125 11.47 -12.30 -7.78
C SER A 125 10.22 -12.79 -8.51
N GLU A 126 9.57 -13.84 -8.02
CA GLU A 126 8.35 -14.38 -8.64
C GLU A 126 7.18 -13.39 -8.53
N THR A 127 7.04 -12.70 -7.40
CA THR A 127 6.03 -11.66 -7.24
C THR A 127 6.26 -10.51 -8.23
N ARG A 128 7.52 -10.12 -8.49
CA ARG A 128 7.88 -9.11 -9.49
C ARG A 128 7.61 -9.55 -10.93
N THR A 129 7.67 -10.85 -11.25
CA THR A 129 7.42 -11.33 -12.63
C THR A 129 5.97 -11.23 -13.06
N MET A 130 5.08 -10.88 -12.14
CA MET A 130 3.69 -10.69 -12.42
C MET A 130 3.51 -9.27 -13.02
N PRO A 131 3.16 -9.15 -14.32
CA PRO A 131 3.32 -7.92 -15.11
C PRO A 131 2.46 -6.72 -14.67
N THR A 132 1.58 -6.91 -13.69
CA THR A 132 0.84 -5.83 -13.04
C THR A 132 1.08 -5.76 -11.53
N HIS A 133 1.71 -6.74 -10.89
CA HIS A 133 1.56 -6.90 -9.45
C HIS A 133 2.83 -6.51 -8.69
N VAL A 134 2.83 -5.24 -8.29
CA VAL A 134 3.82 -4.69 -7.37
C VAL A 134 3.10 -4.17 -6.12
N TRP A 135 3.87 -3.98 -5.05
CA TRP A 135 3.48 -3.52 -3.71
C TRP A 135 2.51 -2.33 -3.69
N GLU A 136 2.56 -1.45 -4.68
CA GLU A 136 1.61 -0.35 -4.92
C GLU A 136 1.20 -0.31 -6.39
N GLN A 137 -0.08 -0.07 -6.67
CA GLN A 137 -0.67 -0.11 -8.02
C GLN A 137 -1.81 0.90 -8.16
N GLU A 138 -2.11 1.24 -9.41
CA GLU A 138 -3.22 2.08 -9.82
C GLU A 138 -4.07 1.39 -10.86
N TYR A 139 -5.39 1.56 -10.76
CA TYR A 139 -6.36 0.95 -11.66
C TYR A 139 -7.30 2.01 -12.23
N ALA A 140 -7.73 1.77 -13.46
CA ALA A 140 -8.73 2.60 -14.12
C ALA A 140 -10.04 2.65 -13.33
N ASN A 141 -10.41 1.55 -12.66
CA ASN A 141 -11.55 1.44 -11.77
C ASN A 141 -11.42 0.21 -10.84
N LEU A 142 -12.29 0.17 -9.83
CA LEU A 142 -12.32 -0.91 -8.84
C LEU A 142 -12.67 -2.28 -9.45
N ASP A 143 -13.49 -2.34 -10.50
CA ASP A 143 -13.86 -3.60 -11.15
C ASP A 143 -12.66 -4.28 -11.80
N GLY A 144 -11.72 -3.50 -12.35
CA GLY A 144 -10.44 -4.00 -12.86
C GLY A 144 -9.59 -4.67 -11.77
N LEU A 145 -9.60 -4.09 -10.56
CA LEU A 145 -8.91 -4.63 -9.38
C LEU A 145 -9.63 -5.87 -8.84
N LEU A 146 -10.93 -5.80 -8.58
CA LEU A 146 -11.66 -6.89 -7.92
C LEU A 146 -12.04 -8.05 -8.86
N GLY A 147 -12.04 -7.83 -10.18
CA GLY A 147 -12.36 -8.84 -11.17
C GLY A 147 -11.12 -9.40 -11.87
N PRO A 148 -10.71 -8.87 -13.04
CA PRO A 148 -9.64 -9.46 -13.85
C PRO A 148 -8.31 -9.66 -13.12
N TYR A 149 -7.96 -8.75 -12.20
CA TYR A 149 -6.76 -8.89 -11.38
C TYR A 149 -6.89 -10.05 -10.40
N MET A 150 -7.87 -10.04 -9.48
CA MET A 150 -8.03 -11.08 -8.44
C MET A 150 -8.28 -12.48 -9.02
N THR A 151 -8.84 -12.58 -10.22
CA THR A 151 -9.16 -13.86 -10.88
C THR A 151 -8.07 -14.31 -11.85
N HIS A 152 -6.98 -13.56 -12.00
CA HIS A 152 -5.95 -13.88 -12.97
C HIS A 152 -5.29 -15.24 -12.67
N PRO A 153 -5.14 -16.15 -13.66
CA PRO A 153 -4.65 -17.49 -13.41
C PRO A 153 -3.26 -17.59 -12.75
N TYR A 154 -2.48 -16.53 -12.87
CA TYR A 154 -1.18 -16.43 -12.25
C TYR A 154 -1.24 -16.43 -10.72
N HIS A 155 -2.34 -15.94 -10.11
CA HIS A 155 -2.53 -15.97 -8.65
C HIS A 155 -2.48 -17.41 -8.13
N TRP A 156 -3.41 -18.26 -8.57
CA TRP A 156 -3.51 -19.65 -8.10
C TRP A 156 -2.33 -20.53 -8.51
N ALA A 157 -1.73 -20.29 -9.67
CA ALA A 157 -0.66 -21.13 -10.21
C ALA A 157 0.71 -20.84 -9.56
N HIS A 158 1.01 -19.58 -9.23
CA HIS A 158 2.37 -19.16 -8.84
C HIS A 158 2.46 -18.43 -7.51
N ILE A 159 1.42 -17.66 -7.15
CA ILE A 159 1.50 -16.68 -6.06
C ILE A 159 0.87 -17.23 -4.78
N ASP A 160 -0.30 -17.88 -4.88
CA ASP A 160 -1.08 -18.33 -3.73
C ASP A 160 -0.30 -19.29 -2.83
N ARG A 161 0.63 -20.08 -3.39
CA ARG A 161 1.50 -21.00 -2.64
C ARG A 161 2.36 -20.34 -1.56
N TRP A 162 2.60 -19.02 -1.67
CA TRP A 162 3.37 -18.26 -0.69
C TRP A 162 2.52 -17.90 0.54
N PHE A 163 1.19 -17.92 0.41
CA PHE A 163 0.20 -17.55 1.43
C PHE A 163 -0.56 -18.77 1.99
N ASP A 164 -0.75 -19.79 1.16
CA ASP A 164 -1.57 -20.98 1.45
C ASP A 164 -0.72 -22.11 2.07
N PRO A 165 -1.07 -22.56 3.30
CA PRO A 165 -0.34 -23.64 3.98
C PRO A 165 -0.44 -25.00 3.27
N GLU A 166 -1.45 -25.20 2.41
CA GLU A 166 -1.68 -26.47 1.70
C GLU A 166 -0.92 -26.56 0.37
N ARG A 167 -0.37 -25.43 -0.14
CA ARG A 167 0.17 -25.33 -1.50
C ARG A 167 1.68 -25.15 -1.60
N GLY A 168 2.41 -25.06 -0.50
CA GLY A 168 3.85 -24.85 -0.55
C GLY A 168 4.49 -24.46 0.78
N PRO A 169 5.67 -23.79 0.76
CA PRO A 169 6.43 -23.49 1.97
C PRO A 169 5.77 -22.46 2.90
N ARG A 170 4.66 -21.82 2.48
CA ARG A 170 3.95 -20.73 3.17
C ARG A 170 4.88 -19.88 4.05
N ILE A 171 5.54 -18.91 3.43
CA ILE A 171 6.44 -18.01 4.15
C ILE A 171 5.74 -16.72 4.61
N VAL A 172 4.60 -16.37 4.00
CA VAL A 172 3.85 -15.18 4.38
C VAL A 172 3.06 -15.45 5.66
N THR A 173 3.38 -14.69 6.71
CA THR A 173 2.76 -14.81 8.02
C THR A 173 1.59 -13.84 8.20
N ARG A 174 1.65 -12.68 7.55
CA ARG A 174 0.60 -11.66 7.56
C ARG A 174 0.49 -10.97 6.20
N LEU A 175 -0.73 -10.65 5.82
CA LEU A 175 -1.06 -9.94 4.59
C LEU A 175 -2.04 -8.81 4.88
N CYS A 176 -1.76 -7.64 4.33
CA CYS A 176 -2.73 -6.55 4.21
C CYS A 176 -2.91 -6.19 2.73
N HIS A 177 -4.14 -6.23 2.24
CA HIS A 177 -4.53 -5.81 0.90
C HIS A 177 -5.55 -4.69 1.05
N SER A 178 -5.16 -3.48 0.67
CA SER A 178 -5.97 -2.28 0.84
C SER A 178 -6.04 -1.45 -0.43
N PHE A 179 -7.12 -0.71 -0.61
CA PHE A 179 -7.32 0.16 -1.75
C PHE A 179 -8.28 1.31 -1.40
N CYS A 180 -8.11 2.45 -2.06
CA CYS A 180 -8.94 3.65 -1.89
C CYS A 180 -9.23 4.31 -3.24
N ALA A 181 -10.22 5.20 -3.27
CA ALA A 181 -10.45 6.06 -4.41
C ALA A 181 -9.34 7.10 -4.55
N ILE A 182 -9.05 7.52 -5.78
CA ILE A 182 -8.13 8.62 -6.10
C ILE A 182 -8.70 9.44 -7.26
N ASP A 183 -8.42 10.75 -7.26
CA ASP A 183 -8.84 11.66 -8.34
C ASP A 183 -7.77 11.86 -9.43
N GLY A 184 -6.65 11.15 -9.33
CA GLY A 184 -5.59 11.17 -10.33
C GLY A 184 -4.34 10.38 -9.92
N PRO A 185 -3.35 10.28 -10.83
CA PRO A 185 -2.18 9.41 -10.64
C PRO A 185 -1.36 9.81 -9.42
N THR A 186 -1.31 8.94 -8.42
CA THR A 186 -0.55 9.01 -7.16
C THR A 186 0.90 8.51 -7.31
N ILE A 187 1.12 7.51 -8.14
CA ILE A 187 2.40 6.86 -8.38
C ILE A 187 3.13 7.59 -9.51
N THR A 188 4.17 8.37 -9.18
CA THR A 188 4.92 9.15 -10.18
C THR A 188 6.04 8.34 -10.82
N VAL A 189 5.91 8.03 -12.11
CA VAL A 189 7.02 7.55 -12.93
C VAL A 189 7.99 8.72 -13.19
N ALA A 190 9.27 8.53 -12.86
CA ALA A 190 10.30 9.49 -13.24
C ALA A 190 10.27 9.67 -14.77
N ALA A 191 10.24 10.91 -15.25
CA ALA A 191 10.29 11.18 -16.68
C ALA A 191 11.52 10.46 -17.28
N PRO A 192 11.41 9.81 -18.45
CA PRO A 192 12.58 9.22 -19.08
C PRO A 192 13.61 10.33 -19.28
N ALA A 193 14.86 10.05 -18.90
CA ALA A 193 15.96 10.98 -19.13
C ALA A 193 15.98 11.32 -20.63
N THR A 194 15.90 12.60 -20.96
CA THR A 194 16.00 13.06 -22.34
C THR A 194 17.31 12.54 -22.92
N PRO A 195 17.31 11.78 -24.02
CA PRO A 195 18.55 11.35 -24.64
C PRO A 195 19.34 12.61 -25.03
N ARG A 196 20.61 12.66 -24.62
CA ARG A 196 21.58 13.68 -25.04
C ARG A 196 21.93 13.51 -26.51
#